data_AF-A0A0F9KGM1-F1
#
_entry.id   AF-A0A0F9KGM1-F1
#
_cell.length_a   1.000
_cell.length_b   1.000
_cell.length_c   1.000
_cell.angle_alpha   90.00
_cell.angle_beta   90.00
_cell.angle_gamma   90.00
#
_symmetry.space_group_name_H-M   'P 1'
#
loop_
_entity.id
_entity.type
_entity.pdbx_description
1 polymer ?
#
loop_
_entity_poly.entity_id
_entity_poly.type
_entity_poly.pdbx_seq_one_letter_code
_entity_poly.pdbx_strand_id
1 'polypeptide(L)'
;MSFQFIMDNEDPFYVEIKERKAKLIQGTKVDAEIIMSGDNNSIVRICEGKGDFTHAISREQITVEKGKVMDVIRLTRAITITLKNK
;
A
#
# COMPACT_ATOMS: atom_id res chain seq x y z
N MET A 1 7.06 -11.56 -0.70
CA MET A 1 6.84 -10.13 -0.45
C MET A 1 5.44 -9.94 0.07
N SER A 2 5.31 -9.29 1.23
CA SER A 2 4.02 -9.01 1.83
C SER A 2 3.92 -7.55 2.28
N PHE A 3 2.76 -6.95 2.02
CA PHE A 3 2.46 -5.56 2.33
C PHE A 3 1.24 -5.52 3.24
N GLN A 4 1.44 -5.15 4.51
CA GLN A 4 0.38 -4.90 5.47
C GLN A 4 -0.13 -3.47 5.31
N PHE A 5 -1.45 -3.33 5.27
CA PHE A 5 -2.17 -2.07 5.26
C PHE A 5 -2.89 -1.90 6.59
N ILE A 6 -2.70 -0.75 7.23
CA ILE A 6 -3.38 -0.34 8.46
C ILE A 6 -4.05 1.00 8.16
N MET A 7 -5.34 0.94 7.86
CA MET A 7 -6.10 2.04 7.29
C MET A 7 -6.95 2.69 8.39
N ASP A 8 -7.08 4.01 8.36
CA ASP A 8 -7.88 4.74 9.35
C ASP A 8 -9.34 4.27 9.30
N ASN A 9 -9.88 3.83 10.44
CA ASN A 9 -11.27 3.34 10.58
C ASN A 9 -11.64 2.14 9.69
N GLU A 10 -10.66 1.35 9.24
CA GLU A 10 -10.89 0.13 8.44
C GLU A 10 -10.20 -1.09 9.07
N ASP A 11 -10.76 -2.27 8.82
CA ASP A 11 -10.11 -3.52 9.23
C ASP A 11 -8.78 -3.71 8.50
N PRO A 12 -7.72 -4.14 9.20
CA PRO A 12 -6.43 -4.36 8.59
C PRO A 12 -6.53 -5.45 7.51
N PHE A 13 -5.72 -5.31 6.47
CA PHE A 13 -5.57 -6.33 5.44
C PHE A 13 -4.15 -6.34 4.89
N TYR A 14 -3.78 -7.40 4.18
CA TYR A 14 -2.48 -7.47 3.54
C TYR A 14 -2.55 -8.05 2.14
N VAL A 15 -1.56 -7.66 1.34
CA VAL A 15 -1.29 -8.22 0.02
C VAL A 15 -0.06 -9.10 0.11
N GLU A 16 -0.19 -10.37 -0.27
CA GLU A 16 0.94 -11.27 -0.43
C GLU A 16 1.24 -11.50 -1.91
N ILE A 17 2.48 -11.22 -2.31
CA ILE A 17 2.99 -11.43 -3.67
C ILE A 17 3.98 -12.58 -3.64
N LYS A 18 3.61 -13.68 -4.32
CA LYS A 18 4.42 -14.87 -4.50
C LYS A 18 4.22 -15.41 -5.91
N GLU A 19 5.30 -15.85 -6.57
CA GLU A 19 5.23 -16.47 -7.90
C GLU A 19 4.45 -15.63 -8.94
N ARG A 20 4.67 -14.31 -8.93
CA ARG A 20 3.99 -13.34 -9.81
C ARG A 20 2.46 -13.27 -9.65
N LYS A 21 1.92 -13.79 -8.54
CA LYS A 21 0.51 -13.70 -8.18
C LYS A 21 0.37 -12.89 -6.90
N ALA A 22 -0.66 -12.05 -6.85
CA ALA A 22 -1.04 -11.32 -5.64
C ALA A 22 -2.28 -11.96 -5.02
N LYS A 23 -2.30 -12.07 -3.69
CA LYS A 23 -3.47 -12.44 -2.89
C LYS A 23 -3.79 -11.31 -1.92
N LEU A 24 -5.06 -10.94 -1.83
CA LEU A 24 -5.58 -10.02 -0.83
C LEU A 24 -6.20 -10.82 0.30
N ILE A 25 -5.80 -10.55 1.53
CA ILE A 25 -6.22 -11.31 2.71
C ILE A 25 -6.59 -10.33 3.83
N GLN A 26 -7.73 -10.54 4.48
CA GLN A 26 -8.15 -9.75 5.64
C GLN A 26 -7.36 -10.14 6.89
N GLY A 27 -7.15 -9.17 7.78
CA GLY A 27 -6.44 -9.30 9.04
C GLY A 27 -4.99 -8.79 9.00
N THR A 28 -4.26 -9.12 10.06
CA THR A 28 -2.88 -8.67 10.28
C THR A 28 -1.89 -9.81 10.05
N LYS A 29 -0.88 -9.56 9.21
CA LYS A 29 0.26 -10.47 9.02
C LYS A 29 1.41 -10.04 9.94
N VAL A 30 1.65 -10.83 10.98
CA VAL A 30 2.66 -10.55 12.03
C VAL A 30 4.08 -10.43 11.45
N ASP A 31 4.39 -11.20 10.42
CA ASP A 31 5.69 -11.25 9.75
C ASP A 31 5.72 -10.42 8.45
N ALA A 32 4.82 -9.44 8.29
CA ALA A 32 4.78 -8.61 7.10
C ALA A 32 6.15 -7.95 6.81
N GLU A 33 6.59 -8.02 5.57
CA GLU A 33 7.87 -7.43 5.14
C GLU A 33 7.78 -5.90 5.13
N ILE A 34 6.62 -5.38 4.74
CA ILE A 34 6.32 -3.96 4.64
C ILE A 34 5.02 -3.67 5.38
N ILE A 35 5.02 -2.62 6.20
CA ILE A 35 3.84 -2.15 6.94
C ILE A 35 3.64 -0.68 6.58
N MET A 36 2.43 -0.38 6.10
CA MET A 36 2.00 0.96 5.75
C MET A 36 0.71 1.30 6.49
N SER A 37 0.66 2.51 7.03
CA SER A 37 -0.52 3.08 7.65
C SER A 37 -0.88 4.45 7.06
N GLY A 38 -2.11 4.88 7.25
CA GLY A 38 -2.52 6.25 6.91
C GLY A 38 -3.96 6.41 6.45
N ASP A 39 -4.24 7.63 5.98
CA ASP A 39 -5.57 8.04 5.52
C ASP A 39 -5.97 7.30 4.24
N ASN A 40 -7.16 6.72 4.27
CA ASN A 40 -7.67 5.86 3.21
C ASN A 40 -7.79 6.62 1.89
N ASN A 41 -8.23 7.88 1.96
CA ASN A 41 -8.41 8.70 0.77
C ASN A 41 -7.07 8.99 0.08
N SER A 42 -6.02 9.25 0.85
CA SER A 42 -4.68 9.49 0.35
C SER A 42 -4.11 8.25 -0.34
N ILE A 43 -4.27 7.07 0.26
CA ILE A 43 -3.81 5.79 -0.31
C ILE A 43 -4.57 5.47 -1.61
N VAL A 44 -5.90 5.58 -1.62
CA VAL A 44 -6.72 5.34 -2.82
C VAL A 44 -6.34 6.32 -3.93
N ARG A 45 -6.24 7.61 -3.61
CA ARG A 45 -5.88 8.67 -4.58
C ARG A 45 -4.52 8.41 -5.24
N ILE A 46 -3.54 7.93 -4.48
CA ILE A 46 -2.22 7.57 -5.02
C ILE A 46 -2.32 6.32 -5.90
N CYS A 47 -3.04 5.28 -5.45
CA CYS A 47 -3.25 4.06 -6.25
C CYS A 47 -3.94 4.36 -7.59
N GLU A 48 -4.87 5.33 -7.64
CA GLU A 48 -5.49 5.83 -8.87
C GLU A 48 -4.55 6.68 -9.76
N GLY A 49 -3.33 6.96 -9.29
CA GLY A 49 -2.36 7.82 -9.98
C GLY A 49 -2.70 9.31 -9.89
N LYS A 50 -3.58 9.72 -8.98
CA LYS A 50 -4.02 11.11 -8.77
C LYS A 50 -3.27 11.81 -7.65
N GLY A 51 -2.00 11.47 -7.43
CA GLY A 51 -1.18 12.03 -6.35
C GLY A 51 0.24 11.50 -6.40
N ASP A 52 1.05 11.95 -5.44
CA ASP A 52 2.44 11.51 -5.29
C ASP A 52 2.64 10.93 -3.89
N PHE A 53 3.14 9.70 -3.83
CA PHE A 53 3.43 9.00 -2.59
C PHE A 53 4.44 9.75 -1.70
N THR A 54 5.44 10.40 -2.31
CA THR A 54 6.42 11.20 -1.57
C THR A 54 5.77 12.43 -0.91
N HIS A 55 4.79 13.04 -1.59
CA HIS A 55 4.03 14.16 -1.05
C HIS A 55 3.14 13.72 0.11
N ALA A 56 2.44 12.60 -0.01
CA ALA A 56 1.60 12.08 1.08
C ALA A 56 2.42 11.73 2.33
N ILE A 57 3.62 11.16 2.18
CA ILE A 57 4.54 10.95 3.31
C ILE A 57 4.97 12.28 3.93
N SER A 58 5.36 13.27 3.11
CA SER A 58 5.81 14.57 3.63
C SER A 58 4.72 15.31 4.42
N ARG A 59 3.44 14.97 4.19
CA ARG A 59 2.28 15.52 4.87
C ARG A 59 1.74 14.61 5.98
N GLU A 60 2.47 13.55 6.31
CA GLU A 60 2.09 12.57 7.34
C GLU A 60 0.75 11.89 7.08
N GLN A 61 0.28 11.91 5.83
CA GLN A 61 -0.97 11.26 5.43
C GLN A 61 -0.78 9.75 5.24
N ILE A 62 0.46 9.33 4.98
CA ILE A 62 0.87 7.93 4.86
C ILE A 62 2.18 7.75 5.61
N THR A 63 2.26 6.69 6.39
CA THR A 63 3.47 6.28 7.11
C THR A 63 3.90 4.90 6.67
N VAL A 64 5.20 4.72 6.45
CA VAL A 64 5.81 3.40 6.23
C VAL A 64 6.50 3.00 7.53
N GLU A 65 5.82 2.19 8.34
CA GLU A 65 6.29 1.77 9.67
C GLU A 65 7.40 0.73 9.59
N LYS A 66 7.36 -0.11 8.55
CA LYS A 66 8.36 -1.16 8.29
C LYS A 66 8.60 -1.32 6.80
N GLY A 67 9.85 -1.57 6.44
CA GLY A 67 10.28 -1.81 5.05
C GLY A 67 10.80 -0.55 4.36
N LYS A 68 11.00 -0.62 3.04
CA LYS A 68 11.55 0.48 2.25
C LYS A 68 10.43 1.23 1.55
N VAL A 69 10.45 2.57 1.66
CA VAL A 69 9.55 3.49 0.94
C VAL A 69 9.51 3.18 -0.56
N MET A 70 10.67 2.86 -1.15
CA MET A 70 10.78 2.51 -2.57
C MET A 70 9.97 1.27 -2.98
N ASP A 71 9.81 0.28 -2.10
CA ASP A 71 9.03 -0.92 -2.41
C ASP A 71 7.53 -0.62 -2.39
N VAL A 72 7.09 0.30 -1.52
CA VAL A 72 5.72 0.80 -1.53
C VAL A 72 5.43 1.64 -2.79
N ILE A 73 6.37 2.49 -3.21
CA ILE A 73 6.27 3.25 -4.47
C ILE A 73 6.15 2.30 -5.68
N ARG A 74 6.91 1.21 -5.69
CA ARG A 74 6.82 0.20 -6.76
C ARG A 74 5.47 -0.50 -6.77
N LEU A 75 4.95 -0.87 -5.60
CA LEU A 75 3.62 -1.49 -5.49
C LEU A 75 2.52 -0.56 -5.99
N THR A 76 2.48 0.67 -5.48
CA THR A 76 1.45 1.66 -5.87
C THR A 76 1.47 1.93 -7.37
N ARG A 77 2.65 2.07 -7.98
CA ARG A 77 2.79 2.17 -9.45
C ARG A 77 2.23 0.95 -10.19
N ALA A 78 2.48 -0.26 -9.71
CA ALA A 78 1.93 -1.48 -10.30
C ALA A 78 0.40 -1.52 -10.25
N ILE A 79 -0.18 -1.08 -9.12
CA ILE A 79 -1.64 -0.94 -8.95
C ILE A 79 -2.19 0.09 -9.93
N THR A 80 -1.57 1.28 -10.03
CA THR A 80 -1.99 2.33 -10.97
C THR A 80 -2.02 1.86 -12.41
N ILE A 81 -0.97 1.15 -12.86
CA ILE A 81 -0.92 0.59 -14.23
C ILE A 81 -2.06 -0.41 -14.44
N THR A 82 -2.33 -1.26 -13.44
CA THR A 82 -3.39 -2.27 -13.52
C THR A 82 -4.78 -1.64 -13.59
N LEU A 83 -5.02 -0.56 -12.84
CA LEU A 83 -6.30 0.16 -12.83
C LEU A 83 -6.56 0.93 -14.14
N LYS A 84 -5.52 1.45 -14.80
CA LYS A 84 -5.65 2.13 -16.11
C LYS A 84 -6.03 1.19 -17.26
N ASN A 85 -5.80 -0.11 -17.10
CA ASN A 85 -6.10 -1.12 -18.10
C ASN A 85 -7.51 -1.73 -17.94
N LYS A 86 -8.35 -1.14 -17.08
CA LYS A 86 -9.79 -1.42 -16.98
C LYS A 86 -10.58 -0.28 -17.60
#